data_AF-A0ABD4UNQ1-F1
#
_entry.id   AF-A0ABD4UNQ1-F1
#
_cell.length_a   1.000
_cell.length_b   1.000
_cell.length_c   1.000
_cell.angle_alpha   90.00
_cell.angle_beta   90.00
_cell.angle_gamma   90.00
#
_symmetry.space_group_name_H-M   'P 1'
#
loop_
_entity.id
_entity.type
_entity.pdbx_description
1 polymer ?
#
loop_
_entity_poly.entity_id
_entity_poly.type
_entity_poly.pdbx_seq_one_letter_code
_entity_poly.pdbx_strand_id
1 'polypeptide(L)'
;MTAIRLVEDDPIWYAGPPYMVEEIVFDEAELEDAYLSDDDATRAAISEADTSGHPGFPHEVVSTMFAARNKARSYPRQPLLRFDRVREDGEILHPYAAAQIGKDWVVKLYLPFTAEWAELPEAVFVRLAISTSADIKRRSHT
;
A
#
# COMPACT_ATOMS: atom_id res chain seq x y z
N MET A 1 12.53 -21.54 -8.76
CA MET A 1 13.60 -21.33 -9.76
C MET A 1 12.88 -21.20 -11.10
N THR A 2 12.74 -19.98 -11.59
CA THR A 2 11.94 -19.72 -12.79
C THR A 2 12.90 -19.36 -13.91
N ALA A 3 12.99 -20.23 -14.90
CA ALA A 3 13.70 -19.97 -16.14
C ALA A 3 12.68 -19.64 -17.22
N ILE A 4 12.95 -18.58 -17.98
CA ILE A 4 12.14 -18.16 -19.11
C ILE A 4 12.89 -18.62 -20.37
N ARG A 5 12.22 -19.37 -21.25
CA ARG A 5 12.78 -19.75 -22.55
C ARG A 5 12.28 -18.74 -23.58
N LEU A 6 13.20 -17.93 -24.09
CA LEU A 6 12.93 -16.96 -25.16
C LEU A 6 12.84 -17.70 -26.50
N VAL A 7 11.92 -17.27 -27.37
CA VAL A 7 11.52 -17.98 -28.60
C VAL A 7 12.30 -17.50 -29.83
N GLU A 8 12.89 -16.30 -29.77
CA GLU A 8 13.67 -15.71 -30.88
C GLU A 8 15.18 -16.00 -30.77
N ASP A 9 15.76 -16.55 -31.84
CA ASP A 9 17.20 -16.89 -31.99
C ASP A 9 17.93 -15.83 -32.86
N ASP A 10 17.51 -14.56 -32.76
CA ASP A 10 18.13 -13.43 -33.47
C ASP A 10 18.88 -12.52 -32.49
N PRO A 11 20.22 -12.42 -32.60
CA PRO A 11 21.06 -11.60 -31.72
C PRO A 11 20.69 -10.11 -31.69
N ILE A 12 20.06 -9.57 -32.75
CA ILE A 12 19.73 -8.14 -32.87
C ILE A 12 18.65 -7.70 -31.87
N TRP A 13 17.79 -8.60 -31.42
CA TRP A 13 16.75 -8.29 -30.43
C TRP A 13 17.29 -8.18 -28.99
N TYR A 14 18.51 -8.65 -28.76
CA TYR A 14 19.20 -8.59 -27.46
C TYR A 14 20.23 -7.47 -27.40
N ALA A 15 20.65 -6.96 -28.56
CA ALA A 15 21.27 -5.65 -28.64
C ALA A 15 20.14 -4.63 -28.44
N GLY A 16 19.97 -4.15 -27.20
CA GLY A 16 19.19 -2.94 -26.95
C GLY A 16 19.55 -1.83 -27.94
N PRO A 17 18.70 -0.79 -28.10
CA PRO A 17 18.82 0.15 -29.21
C PRO A 17 20.27 0.63 -29.39
N PRO A 18 20.81 0.76 -30.61
CA PRO A 18 22.09 1.42 -30.78
C PRO A 18 21.88 2.91 -30.49
N TYR A 19 22.08 3.30 -29.23
CA TYR A 19 22.38 4.68 -28.90
C TYR A 19 23.89 4.86 -29.08
N MET A 20 24.29 5.73 -30.01
CA MET A 20 25.65 6.28 -30.06
C MET A 20 25.77 7.36 -28.97
N VAL A 21 25.51 6.98 -27.72
CA VAL A 21 25.50 7.89 -26.57
C VAL A 21 26.25 7.20 -25.45
N GLU A 22 27.12 7.95 -24.77
CA GLU A 22 27.87 7.46 -23.61
C GLU A 22 26.90 7.07 -22.50
N GLU A 23 26.91 5.80 -22.10
CA GLU A 23 26.21 5.34 -20.91
C GLU A 23 27.02 5.79 -19.69
N ILE A 24 26.58 6.89 -19.07
CA ILE A 24 27.16 7.35 -17.82
C ILE A 24 26.38 6.67 -16.69
N VAL A 25 27.07 5.81 -15.94
CA VAL A 25 26.53 5.19 -14.73
C VAL A 25 26.64 6.22 -13.61
N PHE A 26 25.49 6.66 -13.08
CA PHE A 26 25.43 7.59 -11.96
C PHE A 26 25.03 6.87 -10.68
N ASP A 27 25.61 7.27 -9.55
CA ASP A 27 25.12 6.92 -8.22
C ASP A 27 23.81 7.68 -7.93
N GLU A 28 22.99 7.14 -7.03
CA GLU A 28 21.76 7.79 -6.56
C GLU A 28 22.05 9.18 -5.95
N ALA A 29 23.27 9.36 -5.42
CA ALA A 29 23.78 10.64 -4.92
C ALA A 29 24.19 11.65 -6.01
N GLU A 30 24.33 11.23 -7.26
CA GLU A 30 24.75 12.07 -8.40
C GLU A 30 23.55 12.59 -9.22
N LEU A 31 22.33 12.11 -8.91
CA LEU A 31 21.08 12.65 -9.43
C LEU A 31 20.63 13.80 -8.53
N GLU A 32 20.96 15.03 -8.91
CA GLU A 32 20.60 16.27 -8.17
C GLU A 32 19.09 16.38 -7.86
N ASP A 33 18.22 15.68 -8.60
CA ASP A 33 16.76 15.66 -8.43
C ASP A 33 16.19 14.28 -8.01
N ALA A 34 17.02 13.31 -7.62
CA ALA A 34 16.50 12.01 -7.15
C ALA A 34 15.72 12.13 -5.84
N TYR A 35 16.03 13.17 -5.05
CA TYR A 35 15.44 13.41 -3.75
C TYR A 35 14.99 14.86 -3.60
N LEU A 36 13.89 15.05 -2.89
CA LEU A 36 13.54 16.38 -2.40
C LEU A 36 14.57 16.83 -1.36
N SER A 37 14.85 18.14 -1.32
CA SER A 37 15.52 18.73 -0.17
C SER A 37 14.71 18.46 1.11
N ASP A 38 15.34 18.45 2.29
CA ASP A 38 14.64 18.21 3.56
C ASP A 38 13.45 19.18 3.76
N ASP A 39 13.61 20.44 3.36
CA ASP A 39 12.58 21.47 3.40
C ASP A 39 11.41 21.16 2.45
N ASP A 40 11.72 20.71 1.24
CA ASP A 40 10.70 20.35 0.24
C ASP A 40 9.99 19.05 0.60
N ALA A 41 10.70 18.07 1.16
CA ALA A 41 10.12 16.85 1.69
C ALA A 41 9.15 17.15 2.84
N THR A 42 9.55 18.05 3.76
CA THR A 42 8.69 18.51 4.86
C THR A 42 7.45 19.23 4.32
N ARG A 43 7.62 20.13 3.36
CA ARG A 43 6.52 20.88 2.75
C ARG A 43 5.56 19.96 1.99
N ALA A 44 6.09 18.98 1.26
CA ALA A 44 5.30 17.98 0.56
C ALA A 44 4.49 17.13 1.55
N ALA A 45 5.09 16.70 2.66
CA ALA A 45 4.41 15.95 3.71
C ALA A 45 3.28 16.76 4.38
N ILE A 46 3.49 18.05 4.66
CA ILE A 46 2.44 18.95 5.20
C ILE A 46 1.32 19.10 4.17
N SER A 47 1.65 19.40 2.92
CA SER A 47 0.66 19.55 1.85
C SER A 47 -0.13 18.27 1.61
N GLU A 48 0.50 17.09 1.72
CA GLU A 48 -0.19 15.81 1.62
C GLU A 48 -1.12 15.60 2.82
N ALA A 49 -0.68 15.88 4.04
CA ALA A 49 -1.53 15.80 5.23
C ALA A 49 -2.78 16.69 5.11
N ASP A 50 -2.60 17.94 4.68
CA ASP A 50 -3.67 18.92 4.50
C ASP A 50 -4.65 18.54 3.37
N THR A 51 -4.21 17.76 2.38
CA THR A 51 -5.00 17.43 1.17
C THR A 51 -5.33 15.94 1.04
N SER A 52 -5.01 15.12 2.04
CA SER A 52 -5.11 13.66 1.96
C SER A 52 -6.55 13.16 1.74
N GLY A 53 -7.55 13.91 2.20
CA GLY A 53 -8.96 13.51 2.18
C GLY A 53 -9.31 12.40 3.18
N HIS A 54 -8.35 11.86 3.93
CA HIS A 54 -8.59 10.82 4.91
C HIS A 54 -9.22 11.41 6.19
N PRO A 55 -10.34 10.89 6.71
CA PRO A 55 -11.04 11.46 7.86
C PRO A 55 -10.32 11.25 9.22
N GLY A 56 -9.07 10.78 9.19
CA GLY A 56 -8.35 10.30 10.38
C GLY A 56 -9.04 9.14 11.09
N PHE A 57 -8.64 8.92 12.35
CA PHE A 57 -9.25 7.93 13.23
C PHE A 57 -9.59 8.57 14.59
N PRO A 58 -10.83 8.40 15.11
CA PRO A 58 -11.17 8.83 16.46
C PRO A 58 -10.32 8.13 17.53
N HIS A 59 -10.13 8.79 18.67
CA HIS A 59 -9.31 8.25 19.76
C HIS A 59 -9.81 6.89 20.29
N GLU A 60 -11.13 6.72 20.47
CA GLU A 60 -11.69 5.45 20.91
C GLU A 60 -11.46 4.31 19.90
N VAL A 61 -11.47 4.63 18.61
CA VAL A 61 -11.23 3.69 17.51
C VAL A 61 -9.77 3.24 17.54
N VAL A 62 -8.83 4.18 17.62
CA VAL A 62 -7.39 3.87 17.72
C VAL A 62 -7.09 3.01 18.95
N SER A 63 -7.70 3.34 20.10
CA SER A 63 -7.52 2.57 21.34
C SER A 63 -7.99 1.11 21.18
N THR A 64 -9.13 0.93 20.51
CA THR A 64 -9.70 -0.39 20.21
C THR A 64 -8.78 -1.19 19.27
N MET A 65 -8.31 -0.56 18.19
CA MET A 65 -7.39 -1.16 17.24
C MET A 65 -6.09 -1.60 17.91
N PHE A 66 -5.52 -0.74 18.75
CA PHE A 66 -4.29 -1.02 19.48
C PHE A 66 -4.44 -2.22 20.43
N ALA A 67 -5.54 -2.26 21.20
CA ALA A 67 -5.84 -3.39 22.07
C ALA A 67 -6.00 -4.71 21.30
N ALA A 68 -6.65 -4.68 20.13
CA ALA A 68 -6.81 -5.85 19.28
C ALA A 68 -5.47 -6.31 18.67
N ARG A 69 -4.65 -5.38 18.19
CA ARG A 69 -3.33 -5.68 17.59
C ARG A 69 -2.39 -6.35 18.58
N ASN A 70 -2.41 -5.93 19.85
CA ASN A 70 -1.63 -6.56 20.91
C ASN A 70 -2.03 -8.02 21.16
N LYS A 71 -3.31 -8.37 20.97
CA LYS A 71 -3.80 -9.74 21.09
C LYS A 71 -3.51 -10.58 19.83
N ALA A 72 -3.39 -9.94 18.67
CA ALA A 72 -3.18 -10.58 17.36
C ALA A 72 -1.70 -10.86 17.01
N ARG A 73 -0.79 -10.93 18.00
CA ARG A 73 0.65 -11.19 17.77
C ARG A 73 0.93 -12.55 17.11
N SER A 74 0.02 -13.51 17.25
CA SER A 74 0.13 -14.85 16.65
C SER A 74 -0.11 -14.86 15.14
N TYR A 75 -0.62 -13.77 14.55
CA TYR A 75 -0.88 -13.70 13.12
C TYR A 75 0.44 -13.72 12.33
N PRO A 76 0.67 -14.69 11.42
CA PRO A 76 1.96 -14.87 10.77
C PRO A 76 2.25 -13.84 9.66
N ARG A 77 1.23 -13.20 9.09
CA ARG A 77 1.36 -12.32 7.91
C ARG A 77 1.15 -10.84 8.25
N GLN A 78 1.77 -10.39 9.34
CA GLN A 78 1.69 -8.99 9.82
C GLN A 78 1.85 -7.91 8.73
N PRO A 79 2.71 -8.06 7.69
CA PRO A 79 2.82 -7.06 6.64
C PRO A 79 1.52 -6.78 5.87
N LEU A 80 0.59 -7.74 5.81
CA LEU A 80 -0.72 -7.54 5.15
C LEU A 80 -1.58 -6.47 5.83
N LEU A 81 -1.36 -6.22 7.12
CA LEU A 81 -2.12 -5.26 7.92
C LEU A 81 -1.57 -3.83 7.82
N ARG A 82 -0.60 -3.57 6.93
CA ARG A 82 0.02 -2.24 6.77
C ARG A 82 -0.68 -1.35 5.76
N PHE A 83 -1.42 -1.96 4.83
CA PHE A 83 -1.94 -1.26 3.67
C PHE A 83 -3.46 -1.37 3.64
N ASP A 84 -4.08 -0.21 3.55
CA ASP A 84 -5.50 -0.09 3.32
C ASP A 84 -5.86 -0.69 1.95
N ARG A 85 -7.08 -1.23 1.87
CA ARG A 85 -7.60 -1.82 0.65
C ARG A 85 -8.80 -1.05 0.15
N VAL A 86 -8.97 -1.02 -1.16
CA VAL A 86 -10.18 -0.46 -1.79
C VAL A 86 -11.10 -1.60 -2.22
N ARG A 87 -12.38 -1.46 -1.88
CA ARG A 87 -13.44 -2.38 -2.32
C ARG A 87 -14.06 -1.89 -3.63
N GLU A 88 -14.80 -2.76 -4.32
CA GLU A 88 -15.45 -2.46 -5.61
C GLU A 88 -16.41 -1.25 -5.56
N ASP A 89 -17.01 -0.97 -4.41
CA ASP A 89 -17.85 0.21 -4.16
C ASP A 89 -17.04 1.50 -3.88
N GLY A 90 -15.72 1.41 -3.88
CA GLY A 90 -14.81 2.51 -3.55
C GLY A 90 -14.58 2.72 -2.05
N GLU A 91 -15.16 1.87 -1.19
CA GLU A 91 -14.94 1.98 0.25
C GLU A 91 -13.49 1.63 0.63
N ILE A 92 -12.96 2.36 1.61
CA ILE A 92 -11.60 2.17 2.12
C ILE A 92 -11.65 1.26 3.34
N LEU A 93 -10.82 0.22 3.34
CA LEU A 93 -10.77 -0.78 4.39
C LEU A 93 -9.44 -0.72 5.09
N HIS A 94 -9.43 -0.23 6.34
CA HIS A 94 -8.24 -0.16 7.18
C HIS A 94 -8.07 -1.45 7.99
N PRO A 95 -7.08 -2.31 7.67
CA PRO A 95 -6.82 -3.51 8.45
C PRO A 95 -6.11 -3.19 9.76
N TYR A 96 -6.64 -3.65 10.89
CA TYR A 96 -6.04 -3.37 12.20
C TYR A 96 -5.60 -4.62 12.97
N ALA A 97 -6.18 -5.78 12.69
CA ALA A 97 -5.84 -7.05 13.34
C ALA A 97 -6.28 -8.24 12.48
N ALA A 98 -5.85 -9.44 12.86
CA ALA A 98 -6.40 -10.68 12.34
C ALA A 98 -6.69 -11.64 13.50
N ALA A 99 -7.74 -12.45 13.36
CA ALA A 99 -8.11 -13.48 14.30
C ALA A 99 -8.19 -14.83 13.58
N GLN A 100 -7.75 -15.89 14.27
CA GLN A 100 -7.88 -17.25 13.76
C GLN A 100 -9.26 -17.78 14.15
N ILE A 101 -10.05 -18.19 13.15
CA ILE A 101 -11.35 -18.84 13.33
C ILE A 101 -11.25 -20.24 12.74
N GLY A 102 -11.18 -21.24 13.61
CA GLY A 102 -10.88 -22.61 13.20
C GLY A 102 -9.48 -22.73 12.60
N LYS A 103 -9.39 -23.06 11.31
CA LYS A 103 -8.11 -23.14 10.57
C LYS A 103 -7.81 -21.90 9.73
N ASP A 104 -8.79 -21.02 9.58
CA ASP A 104 -8.72 -19.88 8.67
C ASP A 104 -8.46 -18.58 9.43
N TRP A 105 -7.94 -17.59 8.72
CA TRP A 105 -7.71 -16.25 9.24
C TRP A 105 -8.78 -15.28 8.74
N VAL A 106 -9.30 -14.47 9.65
CA VAL A 106 -10.21 -13.37 9.37
C VAL A 106 -9.51 -12.07 9.72
N VAL A 107 -9.45 -11.16 8.75
CA VAL A 107 -8.90 -9.82 8.90
C VAL A 107 -9.99 -8.91 9.45
N LYS A 108 -9.66 -8.20 10.53
CA LYS A 108 -10.53 -7.21 11.14
C LYS A 108 -10.22 -5.83 10.56
N LEU A 109 -11.28 -5.15 10.17
CA LEU A 109 -11.24 -3.93 9.38
C LEU A 109 -12.03 -2.82 10.08
N TYR A 110 -11.58 -1.60 9.87
CA TYR A 110 -12.35 -0.40 10.16
C TYR A 110 -12.53 0.39 8.87
N LEU A 111 -13.72 0.93 8.66
CA LEU A 111 -14.07 1.72 7.49
C LEU A 111 -14.04 3.20 7.91
N PRO A 112 -12.98 3.96 7.59
CA PRO A 112 -12.79 5.29 8.13
C PRO A 112 -13.87 6.29 7.69
N PHE A 113 -14.49 6.08 6.52
CA PHE A 113 -15.51 6.99 6.01
C PHE A 113 -16.92 6.72 6.53
N THR A 114 -17.27 5.46 6.82
CA THR A 114 -18.58 5.11 7.41
C THR A 114 -18.53 4.98 8.93
N ALA A 115 -17.33 4.97 9.52
CA ALA A 115 -17.07 4.71 10.94
C ALA A 115 -17.58 3.34 11.41
N GLU A 116 -17.49 2.33 10.54
CA GLU A 116 -17.99 0.98 10.80
C GLU A 116 -16.86 -0.03 10.99
N TRP A 117 -17.15 -1.08 11.76
CA TRP A 117 -16.28 -2.24 11.89
C TRP A 117 -16.73 -3.32 10.91
N ALA A 118 -15.78 -3.96 10.24
CA ALA A 118 -16.03 -5.07 9.33
C ALA A 118 -15.02 -6.18 9.53
N GLU A 119 -15.36 -7.36 9.01
CA GLU A 119 -14.46 -8.51 8.99
C GLU A 119 -14.51 -9.14 7.60
N LEU A 120 -13.35 -9.58 7.10
CA LEU A 120 -13.25 -10.33 5.84
C LEU A 120 -12.35 -11.55 6.02
N PRO A 121 -12.65 -12.68 5.36
CA PRO A 121 -11.69 -13.77 5.25
C PRO A 121 -10.39 -13.25 4.63
N GLU A 122 -9.24 -13.67 5.17
CA GLU A 122 -7.93 -13.26 4.65
C GLU A 122 -7.82 -13.52 3.15
N ALA A 123 -8.32 -14.67 2.69
CA ALA A 123 -8.31 -15.05 1.29
C ALA A 123 -9.10 -14.08 0.38
N VAL A 124 -10.10 -13.38 0.91
CA VAL A 124 -10.83 -12.33 0.18
C VAL A 124 -10.04 -11.03 0.25
N PHE A 125 -9.59 -10.65 1.45
CA PHE A 125 -8.87 -9.39 1.70
C PHE A 125 -7.62 -9.23 0.83
N VAL A 126 -6.80 -10.28 0.68
CA VAL A 126 -5.54 -10.22 -0.08
C VAL A 126 -5.73 -9.98 -1.58
N ARG A 127 -6.93 -10.22 -2.12
CA ARG A 127 -7.26 -10.00 -3.53
C ARG A 127 -7.70 -8.56 -3.82
N LEU A 128 -8.04 -7.79 -2.79
CA LEU A 128 -8.42 -6.40 -2.96
C LEU A 128 -7.20 -5.55 -3.34
N ALA A 129 -7.42 -4.52 -4.15
CA ALA A 129 -6.36 -3.60 -4.53
C ALA A 129 -5.89 -2.79 -3.30
N ILE A 130 -4.60 -2.43 -3.25
CA ILE A 130 -4.10 -1.47 -2.27
C ILE A 130 -4.70 -0.10 -2.61
N SER A 131 -5.25 0.59 -1.62
CA SER A 131 -5.79 1.93 -1.85
C SER A 131 -4.67 2.91 -2.17
N THR A 132 -4.90 3.76 -3.17
CA THR A 132 -4.03 4.89 -3.50
C THR A 132 -4.58 6.20 -2.92
N SER A 133 -3.75 7.25 -2.89
CA SER A 133 -4.22 8.59 -2.51
C SER A 133 -5.35 9.10 -3.42
N ALA A 134 -5.40 8.65 -4.68
CA ALA A 134 -6.51 8.97 -5.58
C ALA A 134 -7.83 8.30 -5.16
N ASP A 135 -7.77 7.08 -4.61
CA ASP A 135 -8.96 6.37 -4.11
C ASP A 135 -9.51 7.04 -2.85
N ILE A 136 -8.62 7.43 -1.94
CA ILE A 136 -8.99 8.15 -0.70
C ILE A 136 -9.68 9.48 -1.06
N LYS A 137 -9.09 10.26 -1.98
CA LYS A 137 -9.68 11.53 -2.45
C LYS A 137 -11.03 11.30 -3.15
N ARG A 138 -11.15 10.25 -3.97
CA ARG A 138 -12.43 9.93 -4.62
C ARG A 138 -13.51 9.61 -3.58
N ARG A 139 -13.15 8.84 -2.55
CA ARG A 139 -14.06 8.45 -1.47
C ARG A 139 -14.46 9.63 -0.58
N SER A 140 -13.58 10.61 -0.36
CA SER A 140 -13.90 11.80 0.46
C SER A 140 -14.91 12.76 -0.17
N HIS A 141 -15.14 12.65 -1.48
CA HIS A 141 -16.10 13.47 -2.21
C HIS A 141 -17.45 12.77 -2.47
N THR A 142 -17.62 11.54 -1.97
CA THR A 142 -18.83 10.72 -2.13
C THR A 142 -19.50 10.51 -0.78
#